data_AF-A0A679FS49-F1
#
_entry.id   AF-A0A679FS49-F1
#
_cell.length_a   1.000
_cell.length_b   1.000
_cell.length_c   1.000
_cell.angle_alpha   90.00
_cell.angle_beta   90.00
_cell.angle_gamma   90.00
#
_symmetry.space_group_name_H-M   'P 1'
#
loop_
_entity.id
_entity.type
_entity.pdbx_description
1 polymer ?
#
loop_
_entity_poly.entity_id
_entity_poly.type
_entity_poly.pdbx_seq_one_letter_code
_entity_poly.pdbx_strand_id
1 'polypeptide(L)'
;MERLNLLGMELLEYKKELMNDVYNELVKKSLRLAVEQMATHRVIDANTFEMIQDPSVSAEEFRTYLLTKKPFVKTEEEIFLEFEQIRQQFETLLEREDVKTESVVKKELILATKSFVVDEAFVLEYFRVDEADLFKLMKRKGFVEKFAALRLRAIFEGFLEQLDHSDWIRTDASLVYFDKDQSNYAIDLFFELPIEEMEKLDRQKEAAAFIEQSLFQAEAYYEERVKP
;
A
#
# COMPACT_ATOMS: atom_id res chain seq x y z
N MET A 1 8.43 -5.41 -6.11
CA MET A 1 8.34 -4.45 -7.24
C MET A 1 9.67 -4.13 -7.89
N GLU A 2 9.73 -4.30 -9.21
CA GLU A 2 10.87 -3.87 -10.02
C GLU A 2 10.88 -2.34 -10.18
N ARG A 3 12.04 -1.72 -9.96
CA ARG A 3 12.23 -0.26 -9.99
C ARG A 3 12.78 0.22 -11.34
N LEU A 4 13.40 -0.67 -12.11
CA LEU A 4 13.82 -0.38 -13.47
C LEU A 4 12.60 -0.20 -14.38
N ASN A 5 12.65 0.78 -15.27
CA ASN A 5 11.65 0.92 -16.33
C ASN A 5 11.92 -0.10 -17.45
N LEU A 6 11.10 -0.09 -18.50
CA LEU A 6 11.24 -1.03 -19.62
C LEU A 6 12.64 -1.01 -20.25
N LEU A 7 13.22 0.17 -20.44
CA LEU A 7 14.57 0.30 -21.01
C LEU A 7 15.64 -0.25 -20.05
N GLY A 8 15.54 0.04 -18.75
CA GLY A 8 16.44 -0.51 -17.75
C GLY A 8 16.37 -2.04 -17.70
N MET A 9 15.17 -2.61 -17.79
CA MET A 9 14.95 -4.06 -17.84
C MET A 9 15.50 -4.68 -19.12
N GLU A 10 15.26 -4.06 -20.27
CA GLU A 10 15.81 -4.50 -21.56
C GLU A 10 17.34 -4.54 -21.52
N LEU A 11 17.99 -3.49 -20.99
CA LEU A 11 19.45 -3.47 -20.84
C LEU A 11 19.96 -4.54 -19.88
N LEU A 12 19.24 -4.79 -18.78
CA LEU A 12 19.59 -5.85 -17.83
C LEU A 12 19.47 -7.25 -18.47
N GLU A 13 18.47 -7.47 -19.32
CA GLU A 13 18.34 -8.69 -20.12
C GLU A 13 19.50 -8.83 -21.11
N TYR A 14 19.81 -7.78 -21.89
CA TYR A 14 20.99 -7.78 -22.76
C TYR A 14 22.27 -8.15 -22.00
N LYS A 15 22.46 -7.63 -20.79
CA LYS A 15 23.61 -7.98 -19.95
C LYS A 15 23.63 -9.48 -19.62
N LYS A 16 22.51 -10.03 -19.16
CA LYS A 16 22.37 -11.46 -18.84
C LYS A 16 22.66 -12.35 -20.07
N GLU A 17 22.10 -11.98 -21.22
CA GLU A 17 22.28 -12.72 -22.46
C GLU A 17 23.73 -12.62 -22.99
N LEU A 18 24.39 -11.47 -22.86
CA LEU A 18 25.81 -11.31 -23.23
C LEU A 18 26.75 -12.13 -22.35
N MET A 19 26.39 -12.33 -21.08
CA MET A 19 27.13 -13.16 -20.12
C MET A 19 26.85 -14.66 -20.29
N ASN A 20 25.90 -15.06 -21.13
CA ASN A 20 25.57 -16.46 -21.32
C ASN A 20 26.70 -17.21 -22.06
N ASP A 21 27.33 -18.15 -21.36
CA ASP A 21 28.46 -18.93 -21.87
C ASP A 21 28.06 -19.94 -22.96
N VAL A 22 26.78 -20.29 -23.05
CA VAL A 22 26.26 -21.26 -24.03
C VAL A 22 26.15 -20.64 -25.43
N TYR A 23 26.08 -19.32 -25.53
CA TYR A 23 25.92 -18.65 -26.81
C TYR A 23 27.19 -18.62 -27.64
N ASN A 24 27.03 -18.93 -28.92
CA ASN A 24 28.11 -18.82 -29.89
C ASN A 24 28.46 -17.34 -30.16
N GLU A 25 29.66 -17.13 -30.71
CA GLU A 25 30.18 -15.78 -31.01
C GLU A 25 29.31 -14.98 -31.97
N LEU A 26 28.56 -15.64 -32.86
CA LEU A 26 27.66 -14.96 -33.79
C LEU A 26 26.49 -14.30 -33.03
N VAL A 27 25.88 -15.02 -32.10
CA VAL A 27 24.81 -14.50 -31.24
C VAL A 27 25.33 -13.36 -30.37
N LYS A 28 26.49 -13.54 -29.72
CA LYS A 28 27.12 -12.48 -28.91
C LYS A 28 27.44 -11.23 -29.73
N LYS A 29 27.90 -11.39 -30.96
CA LYS A 29 28.15 -10.27 -31.87
C LYS A 29 26.86 -9.53 -32.25
N SER A 30 25.78 -10.25 -32.52
CA SER A 30 24.47 -9.64 -32.81
C SER A 30 23.93 -8.85 -31.61
N LEU A 31 24.04 -9.40 -30.40
CA LEU A 31 23.64 -8.70 -29.17
C LEU A 31 24.46 -7.42 -28.96
N ARG A 32 25.79 -7.48 -29.11
CA ARG A 32 26.65 -6.28 -29.02
C ARG A 32 26.28 -5.22 -30.04
N LEU A 33 25.95 -5.62 -31.27
CA LEU A 33 25.55 -4.71 -32.34
C LEU A 33 24.21 -4.02 -32.03
N ALA A 34 23.26 -4.72 -31.43
CA ALA A 34 22.00 -4.12 -30.97
C ALA A 34 22.25 -3.03 -29.91
N VAL A 35 23.09 -3.32 -28.91
CA VAL A 35 23.48 -2.35 -27.88
C VAL A 35 24.27 -1.18 -28.47
N GLU A 36 25.15 -1.43 -29.45
CA GLU A 36 25.89 -0.38 -30.18
C GLU A 36 24.95 0.55 -30.95
N GLN A 37 23.90 0.01 -31.56
CA GLN A 37 22.87 0.81 -32.19
C GLN A 37 22.14 1.69 -31.17
N MET A 38 21.81 1.17 -29.98
CA MET A 38 21.19 2.00 -28.91
C MET A 38 22.08 3.18 -28.51
N ALA A 39 23.40 2.96 -28.39
CA ALA A 39 24.36 4.02 -28.10
C ALA A 39 24.46 5.04 -29.27
N THR A 40 24.52 4.54 -30.51
CA THR A 40 24.59 5.37 -31.72
C THR A 40 23.38 6.31 -31.85
N HIS A 41 22.18 5.80 -31.55
CA HIS A 41 20.94 6.56 -31.57
C HIS A 41 20.70 7.37 -30.27
N ARG A 42 21.68 7.41 -29.35
CA ARG A 42 21.63 8.13 -28.08
C ARG A 42 20.48 7.71 -27.15
N VAL A 43 20.06 6.45 -27.26
CA VAL A 43 19.13 5.82 -26.31
C VAL A 43 19.84 5.56 -24.98
N ILE A 44 21.11 5.17 -25.05
CA ILE A 44 22.00 5.00 -23.89
C ILE A 44 23.25 5.87 -24.04
N ASP A 45 23.83 6.28 -22.90
CA ASP A 45 25.10 7.02 -22.88
C ASP A 45 26.32 6.10 -23.05
N ALA A 46 27.46 6.69 -23.38
CA ALA A 46 28.70 5.96 -23.63
C ALA A 46 29.17 5.15 -22.40
N ASN A 47 28.99 5.68 -21.19
CA ASN A 47 29.37 4.98 -19.97
C ASN A 47 28.51 3.72 -19.76
N THR A 48 27.22 3.81 -20.07
CA THR A 48 26.28 2.69 -19.97
C THR A 48 26.59 1.64 -21.03
N PHE A 49 26.96 2.06 -22.24
CA PHE A 49 27.44 1.18 -23.31
C PHE A 49 28.72 0.43 -22.93
N GLU A 50 29.69 1.11 -22.32
CA GLU A 50 30.92 0.46 -21.85
C GLU A 50 30.63 -0.55 -20.74
N MET A 51 29.79 -0.17 -19.78
CA MET A 51 29.51 -1.00 -18.60
C MET A 51 28.71 -2.27 -18.92
N ILE A 52 27.78 -2.22 -19.89
CA ILE A 52 27.04 -3.41 -20.32
C ILE A 52 27.96 -4.40 -21.07
N GLN A 53 28.95 -3.90 -21.81
CA GLN A 53 29.89 -4.74 -22.55
C GLN A 53 31.02 -5.31 -21.68
N ASP A 54 31.29 -4.73 -20.51
CA ASP A 54 32.37 -5.15 -19.62
C ASP A 54 32.09 -6.56 -19.04
N PRO A 55 32.86 -7.60 -19.41
CA PRO A 55 32.65 -8.95 -18.91
C PRO A 55 32.99 -9.13 -17.43
N SER A 56 33.73 -8.19 -16.82
CA SER A 56 34.06 -8.22 -15.40
C SER A 56 32.92 -7.76 -14.50
N VAL A 57 31.96 -7.02 -15.05
CA VAL A 57 30.77 -6.54 -14.33
C VAL A 57 29.68 -7.60 -14.38
N SER A 58 29.19 -8.02 -13.22
CA SER A 58 28.07 -8.94 -13.10
C SER A 58 26.72 -8.29 -13.44
N ALA A 59 25.69 -9.11 -13.68
CA ALA A 59 24.34 -8.61 -13.93
C ALA A 59 23.79 -7.81 -12.73
N GLU A 60 24.10 -8.20 -11.50
CA GLU A 60 23.65 -7.48 -10.29
C GLU A 60 24.39 -6.15 -10.07
N GLU A 61 25.68 -6.09 -10.37
CA GLU A 61 26.44 -4.83 -10.34
C GLU A 61 25.93 -3.88 -11.42
N PHE A 62 25.62 -4.40 -12.62
CA PHE A 62 25.01 -3.63 -13.68
C PHE A 62 23.60 -3.14 -13.32
N ARG A 63 22.77 -3.99 -12.72
CA ARG A 63 21.46 -3.60 -12.19
C ARG A 63 21.58 -2.45 -11.20
N THR A 64 22.50 -2.57 -10.25
CA THR A 64 22.78 -1.53 -9.25
C THR A 64 23.19 -0.22 -9.92
N TYR A 65 24.05 -0.28 -10.95
CA TYR A 65 24.41 0.88 -11.75
C TYR A 65 23.20 1.54 -12.44
N LEU A 66 22.35 0.76 -13.10
CA LEU A 66 21.16 1.28 -13.79
C LEU A 66 20.22 2.01 -12.82
N LEU A 67 20.08 1.51 -11.59
CA LEU A 67 19.27 2.17 -10.54
C LEU A 67 19.81 3.54 -10.12
N THR A 68 21.08 3.86 -10.40
CA THR A 68 21.64 5.21 -10.15
C THR A 68 21.32 6.22 -11.24
N LYS A 69 20.74 5.77 -12.37
CA LYS A 69 20.57 6.57 -13.58
C LYS A 69 19.09 6.81 -13.85
N LYS A 70 18.68 8.07 -13.71
CA LYS A 70 17.29 8.51 -13.95
C LYS A 70 16.63 7.96 -15.23
N PRO A 71 17.31 7.88 -16.40
CA PRO A 71 16.67 7.37 -17.62
C PRO A 71 16.22 5.91 -17.57
N PHE A 72 16.74 5.10 -16.64
CA PHE A 72 16.48 3.66 -16.56
C PHE A 72 15.61 3.27 -15.36
N VAL A 73 15.25 4.24 -14.53
CA VAL A 73 14.42 4.05 -13.33
C VAL A 73 13.02 4.54 -13.64
N LYS A 74 12.02 3.82 -13.13
CA LYS A 74 10.63 4.25 -13.21
C LYS A 74 10.45 5.62 -12.54
N THR A 75 9.61 6.43 -13.15
CA THR A 75 9.10 7.66 -12.55
C THR A 75 8.17 7.36 -11.38
N GLU A 76 7.95 8.35 -10.51
CA GLU A 76 6.97 8.22 -9.42
C GLU A 76 5.57 7.93 -9.96
N GLU A 77 5.22 8.47 -11.13
CA GLU A 77 3.93 8.25 -11.79
C GLU A 77 3.77 6.80 -12.27
N GLU A 78 4.79 6.22 -12.91
CA GLU A 78 4.78 4.80 -13.32
C GLU A 78 4.61 3.88 -12.10
N ILE A 79 5.36 4.15 -11.03
CA ILE A 79 5.24 3.38 -9.78
C ILE A 79 3.84 3.53 -9.18
N PHE A 80 3.30 4.75 -9.15
CA PHE A 80 1.96 5.00 -8.63
C PHE A 80 0.90 4.24 -9.42
N LEU A 81 0.99 4.21 -10.75
CA LEU A 81 0.05 3.47 -11.60
C LEU A 81 0.12 1.96 -11.32
N GLU A 82 1.30 1.40 -11.10
CA GLU A 82 1.45 -0.01 -10.72
C GLU A 82 0.83 -0.31 -9.35
N PHE A 83 1.03 0.57 -8.36
CA PHE A 83 0.38 0.46 -7.06
C PHE A 83 -1.14 0.52 -7.20
N GLU A 84 -1.67 1.45 -7.99
CA GLU A 84 -3.12 1.59 -8.19
C GLU A 84 -3.74 0.38 -8.88
N GLN A 85 -3.04 -0.26 -9.82
CA GLN A 85 -3.52 -1.51 -10.42
C GLN A 85 -3.64 -2.61 -9.37
N ILE A 86 -2.64 -2.77 -8.50
CA ILE A 86 -2.66 -3.77 -7.42
C ILE A 86 -3.77 -3.42 -6.41
N ARG A 87 -3.89 -2.15 -6.03
CA ARG A 87 -4.93 -1.66 -5.11
C ARG A 87 -6.33 -1.93 -5.66
N GLN A 88 -6.60 -1.61 -6.93
CA GLN A 88 -7.91 -1.83 -7.55
C GLN A 88 -8.27 -3.31 -7.65
N GLN A 89 -7.30 -4.17 -7.95
CA GLN A 89 -7.49 -5.62 -7.93
C GLN A 89 -7.86 -6.10 -6.52
N PHE A 90 -7.11 -5.64 -5.52
CA PHE A 90 -7.38 -5.97 -4.12
C PHE A 90 -8.74 -5.43 -3.64
N GLU A 91 -9.09 -4.19 -3.97
CA GLU A 91 -10.38 -3.57 -3.66
C GLU A 91 -11.55 -4.36 -4.25
N THR A 92 -11.38 -4.86 -5.49
CA THR A 92 -12.37 -5.75 -6.13
C THR A 92 -12.50 -7.08 -5.40
N LEU A 93 -11.42 -7.63 -4.84
CA LEU A 93 -11.47 -8.89 -4.08
C LEU A 93 -12.08 -8.71 -2.68
N LEU A 94 -11.88 -7.54 -2.06
CA LEU A 94 -12.40 -7.25 -0.73
C LEU A 94 -13.92 -7.06 -0.74
N GLU A 95 -14.50 -6.58 -1.86
CA GLU A 95 -15.95 -6.42 -2.09
C GLU A 95 -16.69 -5.65 -0.96
N ARG A 96 -16.01 -4.73 -0.27
CA ARG A 96 -16.59 -3.92 0.82
C ARG A 96 -16.51 -2.43 0.53
N GLU A 97 -17.66 -1.81 0.29
CA GLU A 97 -17.77 -0.36 0.01
C GLU A 97 -17.45 0.52 1.23
N ASP A 98 -17.56 -0.04 2.43
CA ASP A 98 -17.34 0.66 3.69
C ASP A 98 -15.88 0.61 4.18
N VAL A 99 -14.99 0.02 3.38
CA VAL A 99 -13.54 -0.01 3.60
C VAL A 99 -12.87 0.81 2.51
N LYS A 100 -12.17 1.88 2.91
CA LYS A 100 -11.40 2.69 1.98
C LYS A 100 -10.03 2.07 1.76
N THR A 101 -9.60 1.94 0.51
CA THR A 101 -8.23 1.52 0.16
C THR A 101 -7.42 2.68 -0.41
N GLU A 102 -6.12 2.75 -0.09
CA GLU A 102 -5.22 3.81 -0.57
C GLU A 102 -3.81 3.26 -0.86
N SER A 103 -3.18 3.75 -1.93
CA SER A 103 -1.78 3.45 -2.26
C SER A 103 -0.82 4.44 -1.60
N VAL A 104 0.02 3.97 -0.68
CA VAL A 104 1.01 4.79 0.02
C VAL A 104 2.42 4.48 -0.50
N VAL A 105 2.73 5.01 -1.69
CA VAL A 105 3.98 4.73 -2.43
C VAL A 105 5.25 4.97 -1.58
N LYS A 106 5.27 6.05 -0.78
CA LYS A 106 6.42 6.40 0.07
C LYS A 106 6.74 5.35 1.14
N LYS A 107 5.73 4.60 1.58
CA LYS A 107 5.87 3.54 2.58
C LYS A 107 5.80 2.13 1.96
N GLU A 108 5.71 2.06 0.62
CA GLU A 108 5.59 0.80 -0.11
C GLU A 108 4.45 -0.11 0.38
N LEU A 109 3.29 0.47 0.68
CA LEU A 109 2.14 -0.27 1.19
C LEU A 109 0.83 0.17 0.53
N ILE A 110 -0.14 -0.73 0.55
CA ILE A 110 -1.57 -0.45 0.39
C ILE A 110 -2.17 -0.37 1.80
N LEU A 111 -2.95 0.67 2.07
CA LEU A 111 -3.67 0.85 3.32
C LEU A 111 -5.14 0.53 3.10
N ALA A 112 -5.71 -0.37 3.89
CA ALA A 112 -7.16 -0.57 3.97
C ALA A 112 -7.67 -0.03 5.30
N THR A 113 -8.70 0.80 5.27
CA THR A 113 -9.18 1.54 6.44
C THR A 113 -10.69 1.41 6.59
N LYS A 114 -11.14 1.00 7.79
CA LYS A 114 -12.53 1.05 8.20
C LYS A 114 -12.69 2.08 9.32
N SER A 115 -13.57 3.05 9.10
CA SER A 115 -13.92 4.05 10.12
C SER A 115 -15.10 3.59 10.97
N PHE A 116 -14.98 3.77 12.28
CA PHE A 116 -16.03 3.58 13.26
C PHE A 116 -16.41 4.92 13.86
N VAL A 117 -17.70 5.25 13.79
CA VAL A 117 -18.17 6.62 13.96
C VAL A 117 -19.17 6.72 15.10
N VAL A 118 -18.99 7.77 15.90
CA VAL A 118 -19.97 8.30 16.86
C VAL A 118 -20.62 9.50 16.19
N ASP A 119 -21.75 9.25 15.54
CA ASP A 119 -22.55 10.24 14.82
C ASP A 119 -23.68 10.81 15.69
N GLU A 120 -24.46 11.70 15.09
CA GLU A 120 -25.59 12.35 15.76
C GLU A 120 -26.65 11.34 16.21
N ALA A 121 -26.97 10.35 15.36
CA ALA A 121 -27.95 9.31 15.65
C ALA A 121 -27.54 8.48 16.86
N PHE A 122 -26.28 8.05 16.92
CA PHE A 122 -25.71 7.36 18.06
C PHE A 122 -25.85 8.17 19.34
N VAL A 123 -25.52 9.47 19.31
CA VAL A 123 -25.57 10.32 20.51
C VAL A 123 -26.99 10.48 21.03
N LEU A 124 -27.97 10.68 20.15
CA LEU A 124 -29.38 10.76 20.53
C LEU A 124 -29.86 9.47 21.21
N GLU A 125 -29.57 8.31 20.61
CA GLU A 125 -30.01 7.02 21.11
C GLU A 125 -29.30 6.63 22.42
N TYR A 126 -27.97 6.72 22.43
CA TYR A 126 -27.14 6.26 23.55
C TYR A 126 -27.34 7.12 24.80
N PHE A 127 -27.34 8.45 24.65
CA PHE A 127 -27.48 9.37 25.79
C PHE A 127 -28.94 9.73 26.10
N ARG A 128 -29.90 9.31 25.26
CA ARG A 128 -31.33 9.60 25.40
C ARG A 128 -31.59 11.11 25.56
N VAL A 129 -31.02 11.88 24.64
CA VAL A 129 -31.12 13.35 24.61
C VAL A 129 -31.93 13.79 23.41
N ASP A 130 -32.58 14.96 23.53
CA ASP A 130 -33.31 15.56 22.42
C ASP A 130 -32.36 16.25 21.43
N GLU A 131 -32.79 16.39 20.17
CA GLU A 131 -32.04 17.10 19.12
C GLU A 131 -31.61 18.52 19.53
N ALA A 132 -32.43 19.20 20.33
CA ALA A 132 -32.13 20.55 20.82
C ALA A 132 -30.86 20.62 21.69
N ASP A 133 -30.47 19.52 22.33
CA ASP A 133 -29.29 19.43 23.18
C ASP A 133 -28.08 18.81 22.48
N LEU A 134 -28.28 18.13 21.35
CA LEU A 134 -27.24 17.51 20.53
C LEU A 134 -26.10 18.49 20.19
N PHE A 135 -26.44 19.68 19.69
CA PHE A 135 -25.44 20.70 19.33
C PHE A 135 -24.59 21.16 20.52
N LYS A 136 -25.11 21.09 21.75
CA LYS A 136 -24.33 21.44 22.96
C LYS A 136 -23.34 20.33 23.30
N LEU A 137 -23.73 19.07 23.09
CA LEU A 137 -22.96 17.88 23.44
C LEU A 137 -21.86 17.55 22.42
N MET A 138 -22.16 17.73 21.14
CA MET A 138 -21.27 17.44 20.00
C MET A 138 -20.18 18.50 19.76
N LYS A 139 -20.25 19.66 20.45
CA LYS A 139 -19.23 20.71 20.35
C LYS A 139 -17.83 20.17 20.57
N ARG A 140 -16.86 20.73 19.84
CA ARG A 140 -15.42 20.51 20.10
C ARG A 140 -15.08 20.81 21.54
N LYS A 141 -14.26 19.94 22.14
CA LYS A 141 -13.92 19.87 23.57
C LYS A 141 -15.11 19.62 24.50
N GLY A 142 -16.23 19.17 23.93
CA GLY A 142 -17.47 18.84 24.63
C GLY A 142 -17.42 17.48 25.29
N PHE A 143 -18.58 17.06 25.79
CA PHE A 143 -18.73 15.78 26.47
C PHE A 143 -18.57 14.60 25.50
N VAL A 144 -19.16 14.68 24.30
CA VAL A 144 -19.10 13.58 23.32
C VAL A 144 -17.68 13.31 22.84
N GLU A 145 -16.84 14.36 22.67
CA GLU A 145 -15.43 14.18 22.34
C GLU A 145 -14.70 13.33 23.39
N LYS A 146 -14.89 13.66 24.68
CA LYS A 146 -14.27 12.93 25.79
C LYS A 146 -14.80 11.50 25.88
N PHE A 147 -16.10 11.32 25.68
CA PHE A 147 -16.72 10.00 25.63
C PHE A 147 -16.11 9.17 24.49
N ALA A 148 -16.10 9.68 23.26
CA ALA A 148 -15.55 8.98 22.10
C ALA A 148 -14.07 8.66 22.32
N ALA A 149 -13.26 9.63 22.75
CA ALA A 149 -11.83 9.47 22.99
C ALA A 149 -11.51 8.39 24.03
N LEU A 150 -12.32 8.26 25.09
CA LEU A 150 -12.12 7.23 26.12
C LEU A 150 -12.73 5.89 25.73
N ARG A 151 -13.97 5.90 25.22
CA ARG A 151 -14.73 4.68 24.96
C ARG A 151 -14.22 3.96 23.72
N LEU A 152 -14.09 4.65 22.59
CA LEU A 152 -13.61 4.04 21.35
C LEU A 152 -12.19 3.52 21.52
N ARG A 153 -11.31 4.32 22.13
CA ARG A 153 -9.94 3.89 22.41
C ARG A 153 -9.88 2.62 23.23
N ALA A 154 -10.62 2.54 24.34
CA ALA A 154 -10.65 1.34 25.18
C ALA A 154 -11.21 0.11 24.44
N ILE A 155 -12.21 0.30 23.58
CA ILE A 155 -12.76 -0.77 22.74
C ILE A 155 -11.71 -1.28 21.76
N PHE A 156 -11.05 -0.39 21.02
CA PHE A 156 -10.10 -0.79 19.98
C PHE A 156 -8.77 -1.29 20.55
N GLU A 157 -8.28 -0.75 21.66
CA GLU A 157 -7.14 -1.33 22.38
C GLU A 157 -7.47 -2.77 22.83
N GLY A 158 -8.64 -2.99 23.44
CA GLY A 158 -9.06 -4.33 23.87
C GLY A 158 -9.36 -5.30 22.72
N PHE A 159 -9.83 -4.81 21.57
CA PHE A 159 -10.00 -5.62 20.36
C PHE A 159 -8.65 -6.03 19.78
N LEU A 160 -7.71 -5.09 19.61
CA LEU A 160 -6.39 -5.37 19.03
C LEU A 160 -5.58 -6.35 19.87
N GLU A 161 -5.77 -6.37 21.19
CA GLU A 161 -5.15 -7.37 22.09
C GLU A 161 -5.66 -8.81 21.88
N GLN A 162 -6.86 -8.97 21.29
CA GLN A 162 -7.50 -10.27 21.08
C GLN A 162 -7.50 -10.71 19.62
N LEU A 163 -7.13 -9.82 18.71
CA LEU A 163 -7.13 -10.09 17.28
C LEU A 163 -6.02 -11.08 16.94
N ASP A 164 -6.37 -12.10 16.15
CA ASP A 164 -5.38 -13.00 15.57
C ASP A 164 -4.44 -12.20 14.65
N HIS A 165 -3.14 -12.27 14.91
CA HIS A 165 -2.14 -11.53 14.14
C HIS A 165 -1.76 -12.28 12.87
N SER A 166 -1.58 -11.53 11.79
CA SER A 166 -0.90 -12.00 10.58
C SER A 166 0.60 -11.72 10.69
N ASP A 167 1.41 -12.59 10.09
CA ASP A 167 2.87 -12.43 10.06
C ASP A 167 3.34 -11.26 9.19
N TRP A 168 2.47 -10.77 8.30
CA TRP A 168 2.84 -9.79 7.27
C TRP A 168 1.84 -8.65 7.10
N ILE A 169 0.62 -8.77 7.64
CA ILE A 169 -0.37 -7.69 7.69
C ILE A 169 -0.30 -7.03 9.05
N ARG A 170 0.03 -5.74 9.09
CA ARG A 170 -0.01 -4.99 10.33
C ARG A 170 -1.39 -4.36 10.51
N THR A 171 -2.03 -4.65 11.64
CA THR A 171 -3.31 -4.05 12.04
C THR A 171 -3.11 -3.15 13.24
N ASP A 172 -3.67 -1.96 13.19
CA ASP A 172 -3.55 -0.96 14.26
C ASP A 172 -4.71 0.06 14.14
N ALA A 173 -4.90 0.90 15.16
CA ALA A 173 -6.03 1.83 15.23
C ALA A 173 -5.55 3.28 15.38
N SER A 174 -6.26 4.21 14.75
CA SER A 174 -5.93 5.63 14.86
C SER A 174 -6.31 6.19 16.23
N LEU A 175 -5.83 7.41 16.52
CA LEU A 175 -6.40 8.17 17.61
C LEU A 175 -7.79 8.67 17.21
N VAL A 176 -8.70 8.77 18.18
CA VAL A 176 -10.01 9.38 17.94
C VAL A 176 -9.86 10.80 17.43
N TYR A 177 -10.52 11.10 16.33
CA TYR A 177 -10.51 12.41 15.67
C TYR A 177 -11.92 12.91 15.40
N PHE A 178 -12.04 14.20 15.09
CA PHE A 178 -13.30 14.82 14.67
C PHE A 178 -13.28 15.04 13.16
N ASP A 179 -14.15 14.34 12.44
CA ASP A 179 -14.38 14.56 11.02
C ASP A 179 -15.18 15.85 10.87
N LYS A 180 -14.59 16.84 10.20
CA LYS A 180 -15.23 18.14 10.00
C LYS A 180 -16.32 18.10 8.92
N ASP A 181 -16.16 17.24 7.93
CA ASP A 181 -17.05 17.19 6.78
C ASP A 181 -18.34 16.49 7.16
N GLN A 182 -18.23 15.44 7.99
CA GLN A 182 -19.38 14.70 8.51
C GLN A 182 -19.83 15.14 9.91
N SER A 183 -19.10 16.06 10.55
CA SER A 183 -19.39 16.59 11.90
C SER A 183 -19.55 15.50 12.97
N ASN A 184 -18.73 14.45 12.92
CA ASN A 184 -18.78 13.32 13.84
C ASN A 184 -17.40 13.01 14.46
N TYR A 185 -17.37 12.14 15.47
CA TYR A 185 -16.13 11.62 16.03
C TYR A 185 -15.87 10.22 15.49
N ALA A 186 -14.65 9.94 15.06
CA ALA A 186 -14.31 8.68 14.43
C ALA A 186 -13.00 8.10 14.98
N ILE A 187 -12.88 6.79 14.88
CA ILE A 187 -11.63 6.04 15.02
C ILE A 187 -11.50 5.14 13.79
N ASP A 188 -10.28 5.01 13.28
CA ASP A 188 -10.01 4.17 12.12
C ASP A 188 -9.29 2.91 12.55
N LEU A 189 -9.78 1.76 12.09
CA LEU A 189 -9.02 0.52 12.09
C LEU A 189 -8.34 0.40 10.73
N PHE A 190 -7.01 0.26 10.72
CA PHE A 190 -6.24 0.21 9.50
C PHE A 190 -5.42 -1.07 9.38
N PHE A 191 -5.28 -1.54 8.15
CA PHE A 191 -4.50 -2.71 7.74
C PHE A 191 -3.43 -2.23 6.76
N GLU A 192 -2.17 -2.30 7.17
CA GLU A 192 -1.02 -2.00 6.32
C GLU A 192 -0.59 -3.27 5.57
N LEU A 193 -0.70 -3.24 4.25
CA LEU A 193 -0.41 -4.35 3.34
C LEU A 193 0.85 -4.03 2.52
N PRO A 194 2.00 -4.67 2.80
CA PRO A 194 3.24 -4.48 2.03
C PRO A 194 3.03 -4.78 0.55
N ILE A 195 3.45 -3.85 -0.33
CA ILE A 195 3.20 -3.98 -1.77
C ILE A 195 3.86 -5.22 -2.37
N GLU A 196 5.03 -5.61 -1.85
CA GLU A 196 5.79 -6.78 -2.31
C GLU A 196 5.00 -8.09 -2.16
N GLU A 197 4.23 -8.23 -1.07
CA GLU A 197 3.36 -9.39 -0.90
C GLU A 197 2.11 -9.26 -1.78
N MET A 198 1.56 -8.05 -1.89
CA MET A 198 0.34 -7.76 -2.65
C MET A 198 0.49 -7.94 -4.17
N GLU A 199 1.71 -8.04 -4.71
CA GLU A 199 1.94 -8.42 -6.12
C GLU A 199 1.40 -9.82 -6.46
N LYS A 200 1.23 -10.69 -5.46
CA LYS A 200 0.75 -12.07 -5.65
C LYS A 200 -0.75 -12.15 -5.41
N LEU A 201 -1.50 -12.64 -6.40
CA LEU A 201 -2.96 -12.78 -6.28
C LEU A 201 -3.39 -13.62 -5.07
N ASP A 202 -2.65 -14.68 -4.74
CA ASP A 202 -2.98 -15.53 -3.57
C ASP A 202 -2.85 -14.76 -2.25
N ARG A 203 -1.85 -13.87 -2.14
CA ARG A 203 -1.68 -12.97 -0.99
C ARG A 203 -2.79 -11.93 -0.91
N GLN A 204 -3.23 -11.39 -2.05
CA GLN A 204 -4.36 -10.46 -2.07
C GLN A 204 -5.63 -11.12 -1.54
N LYS A 205 -5.90 -12.38 -1.94
CA LYS A 205 -7.05 -13.15 -1.43
C LYS A 205 -6.93 -13.46 0.06
N GLU A 206 -5.73 -13.84 0.52
CA GLU A 206 -5.44 -14.05 1.94
C GLU A 206 -5.71 -12.78 2.75
N ALA A 207 -5.22 -11.63 2.28
CA ALA A 207 -5.47 -10.35 2.92
C ALA A 207 -6.95 -9.98 2.94
N ALA A 208 -7.68 -10.19 1.84
CA ALA A 208 -9.11 -9.89 1.77
C ALA A 208 -9.89 -10.71 2.81
N ALA A 209 -9.64 -12.03 2.87
CA ALA A 209 -10.28 -12.90 3.85
C ALA A 209 -9.91 -12.55 5.30
N PHE A 210 -8.64 -12.23 5.56
CA PHE A 210 -8.18 -11.80 6.87
C PHE A 210 -8.86 -10.50 7.32
N ILE A 211 -8.92 -9.51 6.44
CA ILE A 211 -9.55 -8.22 6.72
C ILE A 211 -11.05 -8.41 6.93
N GLU A 212 -11.73 -9.19 6.10
CA GLU A 212 -13.16 -9.47 6.26
C GLU A 212 -13.47 -10.10 7.61
N GLN A 213 -12.72 -11.14 8.00
CA GLN A 213 -12.87 -11.79 9.29
C GLN A 213 -12.57 -10.82 10.45
N SER A 214 -11.49 -10.05 10.34
CA SER A 214 -11.09 -9.07 11.37
C SER A 214 -12.16 -8.00 11.55
N LEU A 215 -12.74 -7.51 10.45
CA LEU A 215 -13.80 -6.51 10.48
C LEU A 215 -15.09 -7.06 11.07
N PHE A 216 -15.47 -8.30 10.73
CA PHE A 216 -16.61 -8.95 11.36
C PHE A 216 -16.46 -9.06 12.88
N GLN A 217 -15.27 -9.44 13.34
CA GLN A 217 -14.96 -9.49 14.78
C GLN A 217 -14.94 -8.10 15.41
N ALA A 218 -14.35 -7.10 14.74
CA ALA A 218 -14.29 -5.72 15.22
C ALA A 218 -15.69 -5.11 15.37
N GLU A 219 -16.56 -5.30 14.39
CA GLU A 219 -17.96 -4.85 14.40
C GLU A 219 -18.73 -5.48 15.55
N ALA A 220 -18.63 -6.81 15.71
CA ALA A 220 -19.28 -7.50 16.83
C ALA A 220 -18.75 -7.02 18.19
N TYR A 221 -17.43 -6.87 18.32
CA TYR A 221 -16.77 -6.41 19.56
C TYR A 221 -17.17 -4.98 19.90
N TYR A 222 -17.24 -4.11 18.87
CA TYR A 222 -17.70 -2.75 18.97
C TYR A 222 -19.16 -2.69 19.40
N GLU A 223 -20.07 -3.40 18.74
CA GLU A 223 -21.49 -3.38 19.08
C GLU A 223 -21.80 -3.86 20.50
N GLU A 224 -21.11 -4.91 20.96
CA GLU A 224 -21.25 -5.46 22.32
C GLU A 224 -20.83 -4.44 23.38
N ARG A 225 -19.78 -3.66 23.11
CA ARG A 225 -19.17 -2.76 24.11
C ARG A 225 -19.57 -1.30 23.93
N VAL A 226 -20.04 -0.88 22.78
CA VAL A 226 -20.43 0.51 22.57
C VAL A 226 -21.80 0.78 23.17
N LYS A 227 -22.68 -0.23 23.23
CA LYS A 227 -24.03 -0.14 23.81
C LYS A 227 -24.00 -0.16 25.35
N PRO A 228 -25.01 0.42 26.04
CA PRO A 228 -25.08 0.47 27.50
C PRO A 228 -25.30 -0.89 28.17
#